data_AF-A0A9R0VFU4-F1
#
_entry.id   AF-A0A9R0VFU4-F1
#
_cell.length_a   1.000
_cell.length_b   1.000
_cell.length_c   1.000
_cell.angle_alpha   90.00
_cell.angle_beta   90.00
_cell.angle_gamma   90.00
#
_symmetry.space_group_name_H-M   'P 1'
#
loop_
_entity.id
_entity.type
_entity.pdbx_description
1 polymer ?
#
loop_
_entity_poly.entity_id
_entity_poly.type
_entity_poly.pdbx_seq_one_letter_code
_entity_poly.pdbx_strand_id
1 'polypeptide(L)'
;MDPAGVNGGVWIRAAVAVAAGGAIAARAVRRKSVDFTAVFAGVPAMVAHTVAGYRFAGLLLVFFFTASRVRTTLIGRKQVLSNSGIASILVVLIALITGGEDKCLDSKESGLVTALIGGVIGHYSCCNGDTWSSELGILSKSEPRIITTFKRVRKGTNGGVTIDGLLAAAAAGCSIGLAFVLLGFLTTQCASDVFWRQLLVIPLATAAGLCGSLIDSLLGATVQYSGYCRVRKKVVGVDGPTVTRISGMNILDNNGVNVVSIFLTSLLTALEQISHQPQQEALEGLAAETAAKIEEKAKSKSKQRRRWKGSVRWHPWLAP
;
A
#
# COMPACT_ATOMS: atom_id res chain seq x y z
N MET A 1 -6.01 8.50 -33.03
CA MET A 1 -6.77 8.05 -31.84
C MET A 1 -7.84 9.09 -31.57
N ASP A 2 -9.10 8.68 -31.56
CA ASP A 2 -10.23 9.60 -31.48
C ASP A 2 -10.44 10.08 -30.03
N PRO A 3 -10.25 11.38 -29.72
CA PRO A 3 -10.42 11.90 -28.36
C PRO A 3 -11.85 11.76 -27.83
N ALA A 4 -12.84 11.48 -28.69
CA ALA A 4 -14.23 11.22 -28.27
C ALA A 4 -14.40 9.86 -27.56
N GLY A 5 -13.63 8.83 -27.94
CA GLY A 5 -13.76 7.49 -27.37
C GLY A 5 -13.17 7.35 -25.96
N VAL A 6 -12.07 8.05 -25.68
CA VAL A 6 -11.41 8.08 -24.36
C VAL A 6 -12.27 8.81 -23.33
N ASN A 7 -12.93 9.90 -23.73
CA ASN A 7 -13.80 10.68 -22.86
C ASN A 7 -15.08 9.91 -22.45
N GLY A 8 -15.67 9.14 -23.37
CA GLY A 8 -16.87 8.35 -23.07
C GLY A 8 -16.67 7.33 -21.94
N GLY A 9 -15.50 6.67 -21.90
CA GLY A 9 -15.17 5.69 -20.86
C GLY A 9 -15.03 6.29 -19.45
N VAL A 10 -14.49 7.50 -19.35
CA VAL A 10 -14.30 8.20 -18.06
C VAL A 10 -15.63 8.57 -17.43
N TRP A 11 -16.58 9.10 -18.22
CA TRP A 11 -17.92 9.45 -17.72
C TRP A 11 -18.71 8.22 -17.27
N ILE A 12 -18.58 7.10 -17.99
CA ILE A 12 -19.20 5.83 -17.58
C ILE A 12 -18.61 5.35 -16.25
N ARG A 13 -17.28 5.34 -16.10
CA ARG A 13 -16.60 4.97 -14.84
C ARG A 13 -17.06 5.86 -13.68
N ALA A 14 -17.14 7.18 -13.90
CA ALA A 14 -17.59 8.12 -12.89
C ALA A 14 -19.05 7.86 -12.47
N ALA A 15 -19.96 7.66 -13.43
CA ALA A 15 -21.37 7.37 -13.15
C ALA A 15 -21.54 6.06 -12.36
N VAL A 16 -20.82 5.00 -12.76
CA VAL A 16 -20.80 3.72 -12.03
C VAL A 16 -20.24 3.91 -10.62
N ALA A 17 -19.17 4.69 -10.46
CA ALA A 17 -18.57 4.97 -9.16
C ALA A 17 -19.49 5.76 -8.23
N VAL A 18 -20.27 6.72 -8.75
CA VAL A 18 -21.29 7.44 -7.96
C VAL A 18 -22.38 6.48 -7.50
N ALA A 19 -22.91 5.65 -8.40
CA ALA A 19 -23.96 4.68 -8.06
C ALA A 19 -23.48 3.64 -7.04
N ALA A 20 -22.35 3.00 -7.31
CA ALA A 20 -21.75 1.99 -6.43
C ALA A 20 -21.30 2.60 -5.09
N GLY A 21 -20.61 3.74 -5.13
CA GLY A 21 -20.18 4.48 -3.95
C GLY A 21 -21.36 4.92 -3.08
N GLY A 22 -22.45 5.40 -3.69
CA GLY A 22 -23.70 5.74 -3.02
C GLY A 22 -24.35 4.53 -2.35
N ALA A 23 -24.40 3.38 -3.04
CA ALA A 23 -24.94 2.14 -2.47
C ALA A 23 -24.10 1.63 -1.28
N ILE A 24 -22.77 1.68 -1.40
CA ILE A 24 -21.84 1.32 -0.32
C ILE A 24 -22.00 2.27 0.87
N ALA A 25 -22.05 3.59 0.62
CA ALA A 25 -22.25 4.60 1.64
C ALA A 25 -23.60 4.43 2.35
N ALA A 26 -24.69 4.21 1.61
CA ALA A 26 -26.01 3.95 2.18
C ALA A 26 -26.01 2.70 3.07
N ARG A 27 -25.36 1.61 2.65
CA ARG A 27 -25.20 0.40 3.47
C ARG A 27 -24.36 0.68 4.71
N ALA A 28 -23.27 1.44 4.60
CA ALA A 28 -22.37 1.76 5.69
C ALA A 28 -23.04 2.63 6.77
N VAL A 29 -23.85 3.62 6.36
CA VAL A 29 -24.66 4.45 7.27
C VAL A 29 -25.70 3.58 7.98
N ARG A 30 -26.42 2.70 7.25
CA ARG A 30 -27.39 1.77 7.86
C ARG A 30 -26.74 0.81 8.88
N ARG A 31 -25.50 0.41 8.65
CA ARG A 31 -24.72 -0.45 9.56
C ARG A 31 -24.04 0.31 10.69
N LYS A 32 -24.22 1.65 10.77
CA LYS A 32 -23.56 2.52 11.75
C LYS A 32 -22.04 2.33 11.76
N SER A 33 -21.45 2.10 10.58
CA SER A 33 -19.99 2.07 10.40
C SER A 33 -19.44 3.45 10.06
N VAL A 34 -20.24 4.28 9.39
CA VAL A 34 -19.89 5.66 9.02
C VAL A 34 -21.01 6.61 9.45
N ASP A 35 -20.67 7.85 9.79
CA ASP A 35 -21.65 8.92 9.93
C ASP A 35 -22.10 9.45 8.55
N PHE A 36 -23.21 10.20 8.51
CA PHE A 36 -23.72 10.75 7.25
C PHE A 36 -22.75 11.77 6.62
N THR A 37 -21.96 12.48 7.43
CA THR A 37 -21.01 13.50 6.94
C THR A 37 -19.85 12.87 6.17
N ALA A 38 -19.47 11.63 6.51
CA ALA A 38 -18.44 10.85 5.84
C ALA A 38 -18.78 10.54 4.38
N VAL A 39 -20.07 10.48 4.03
CA VAL A 39 -20.54 10.22 2.65
C VAL A 39 -20.03 11.29 1.69
N PHE A 40 -20.05 12.56 2.12
CA PHE A 40 -19.61 13.70 1.30
C PHE A 40 -18.10 13.72 1.02
N ALA A 41 -17.29 12.98 1.78
CA ALA A 41 -15.88 12.80 1.48
C ALA A 41 -15.60 11.45 0.80
N GLY A 42 -16.31 10.40 1.23
CA GLY A 42 -16.08 9.03 0.77
C GLY A 42 -16.51 8.78 -0.66
N VAL A 43 -17.68 9.30 -1.08
CA VAL A 43 -18.16 9.12 -2.46
C VAL A 43 -17.25 9.84 -3.46
N PRO A 44 -16.85 11.12 -3.27
CA PRO A 44 -15.88 11.75 -4.16
C PRO A 44 -14.53 11.03 -4.20
N ALA A 45 -14.03 10.54 -3.06
CA ALA A 45 -12.81 9.74 -3.03
C ALA A 45 -12.97 8.46 -3.86
N MET A 46 -14.10 7.74 -3.75
CA MET A 46 -14.40 6.57 -4.57
C MET A 46 -14.40 6.90 -6.06
N VAL A 47 -15.08 7.98 -6.45
CA VAL A 47 -15.13 8.43 -7.86
C VAL A 47 -13.74 8.73 -8.39
N ALA A 48 -12.92 9.50 -7.66
CA ALA A 48 -11.55 9.82 -8.07
C ALA A 48 -10.70 8.55 -8.29
N HIS A 49 -10.81 7.57 -7.38
CA HIS A 49 -10.08 6.32 -7.50
C HIS A 49 -10.58 5.47 -8.67
N THR A 50 -11.89 5.35 -8.88
CA THR A 50 -12.44 4.56 -10.00
C THR A 50 -12.13 5.18 -11.36
N VAL A 51 -12.18 6.52 -11.45
CA VAL A 51 -11.79 7.24 -12.67
C VAL A 51 -10.31 7.02 -12.98
N ALA A 52 -9.44 7.08 -11.98
CA ALA A 52 -8.02 6.80 -12.13
C ALA A 52 -7.73 5.34 -12.51
N GLY A 53 -8.52 4.39 -12.02
CA GLY A 53 -8.41 2.97 -12.37
C GLY A 53 -9.08 2.05 -11.35
N TYR A 54 -9.67 0.94 -11.82
CA TYR A 54 -10.35 -0.01 -10.94
C TYR A 54 -9.44 -0.61 -9.86
N ARG A 55 -8.14 -0.73 -10.13
CA ARG A 55 -7.13 -1.18 -9.16
C ARG A 55 -7.07 -0.26 -7.94
N PHE A 56 -7.03 1.07 -8.15
CA PHE A 56 -7.02 2.05 -7.05
C PHE A 56 -8.33 2.07 -6.27
N ALA A 57 -9.47 1.96 -6.97
CA ALA A 57 -10.78 1.83 -6.31
C ALA A 57 -10.84 0.57 -5.44
N GLY A 58 -10.32 -0.55 -5.93
CA GLY A 58 -10.26 -1.79 -5.18
C GLY A 58 -9.39 -1.69 -3.93
N LEU A 59 -8.25 -0.98 -3.96
CA LEU A 59 -7.45 -0.72 -2.75
C LEU A 59 -8.23 0.08 -1.70
N LEU A 60 -8.90 1.16 -2.11
CA LEU A 60 -9.75 1.95 -1.22
C LEU A 60 -10.87 1.09 -0.60
N LEU A 61 -11.48 0.21 -1.40
CA LEU A 61 -12.51 -0.71 -0.91
C LEU A 61 -11.97 -1.75 0.07
N VAL A 62 -10.81 -2.35 -0.20
CA VAL A 62 -10.17 -3.30 0.71
C VAL A 62 -9.85 -2.64 2.04
N PHE A 63 -9.23 -1.45 2.01
CA PHE A 63 -9.02 -0.65 3.21
C PHE A 63 -10.35 -0.38 3.94
N PHE A 64 -11.33 0.20 3.25
CA PHE A 64 -12.62 0.57 3.85
C PHE A 64 -13.33 -0.63 4.51
N PHE A 65 -13.44 -1.76 3.81
CA PHE A 65 -14.18 -2.92 4.29
C PHE A 65 -13.46 -3.70 5.39
N THR A 66 -12.14 -3.73 5.37
CA THR A 66 -11.35 -4.40 6.42
C THR A 66 -11.25 -3.53 7.67
N ALA A 67 -10.93 -2.25 7.51
CA ALA A 67 -10.93 -1.27 8.59
C ALA A 67 -12.30 -1.18 9.28
N SER A 68 -13.40 -1.14 8.52
CA SER A 68 -14.76 -1.07 9.10
C SER A 68 -15.17 -2.33 9.86
N ARG A 69 -14.51 -3.47 9.66
CA ARG A 69 -14.79 -4.72 10.38
C ARG A 69 -14.11 -4.80 11.74
N VAL A 70 -12.89 -4.28 11.83
CA VAL A 70 -12.11 -4.27 13.08
C VAL A 70 -12.48 -3.07 13.95
N ARG A 71 -12.94 -1.97 13.34
CA ARG A 71 -13.23 -0.72 14.03
C ARG A 71 -14.50 -0.77 14.87
N THR A 72 -14.41 -0.18 16.06
CA THR A 72 -15.52 -0.07 17.00
C THR A 72 -16.22 1.30 17.00
N THR A 73 -15.58 2.34 16.43
CA THR A 73 -16.12 3.71 16.38
C THR A 73 -16.68 4.10 15.00
N LEU A 74 -17.64 5.02 14.98
CA LEU A 74 -18.15 5.62 13.74
C LEU A 74 -17.05 6.41 13.01
N ILE A 75 -16.92 6.17 11.71
CA ILE A 75 -16.02 6.94 10.85
C ILE A 75 -16.72 8.24 10.43
N GLY A 76 -16.08 9.37 10.71
CA GLY A 76 -16.58 10.69 10.33
C GLY A 76 -15.82 11.36 9.19
N ARG A 77 -16.37 12.47 8.68
CA ARG A 77 -15.80 13.21 7.53
C ARG A 77 -14.32 13.55 7.68
N LYS A 78 -13.90 14.08 8.83
CA LYS A 78 -12.50 14.45 9.09
C LYS A 78 -11.55 13.27 8.92
N GLN A 79 -11.97 12.12 9.40
CA GLN A 79 -11.19 10.89 9.32
C GLN A 79 -11.13 10.35 7.90
N VAL A 80 -12.24 10.39 7.15
CA VAL A 80 -12.23 10.02 5.73
C VAL A 80 -11.23 10.90 4.97
N LEU A 81 -11.31 12.22 5.14
CA LEU A 81 -10.40 13.16 4.47
C LEU A 81 -8.93 12.92 4.85
N SER A 82 -8.65 12.65 6.11
CA SER A 82 -7.30 12.38 6.60
C SER A 82 -6.74 11.08 6.03
N ASN A 83 -7.58 10.05 5.91
CA ASN A 83 -7.17 8.72 5.48
C ASN A 83 -7.31 8.49 3.96
N SER A 84 -7.87 9.42 3.19
CA SER A 84 -7.98 9.27 1.72
C SER A 84 -7.46 10.47 0.93
N GLY A 85 -7.24 11.63 1.54
CA GLY A 85 -6.89 12.86 0.83
C GLY A 85 -5.60 12.76 0.00
N ILE A 86 -4.51 12.27 0.62
CA ILE A 86 -3.22 12.11 -0.07
C ILE A 86 -3.34 11.12 -1.23
N ALA A 87 -3.91 9.92 -0.99
CA ALA A 87 -4.18 8.97 -2.06
C ALA A 87 -5.05 9.56 -3.18
N SER A 88 -6.11 10.30 -2.86
CA SER A 88 -6.96 10.98 -3.84
C SER A 88 -6.18 11.96 -4.72
N ILE A 89 -5.23 12.72 -4.15
CA ILE A 89 -4.34 13.59 -4.92
C ILE A 89 -3.43 12.76 -5.82
N LEU A 90 -2.77 11.73 -5.27
CA LEU A 90 -1.86 10.87 -6.03
C LEU A 90 -2.55 10.17 -7.20
N VAL A 91 -3.75 9.60 -7.00
CA VAL A 91 -4.47 8.90 -8.08
C VAL A 91 -5.00 9.86 -9.14
N VAL A 92 -5.35 11.10 -8.79
CA VAL A 92 -5.70 12.12 -9.78
C VAL A 92 -4.46 12.48 -10.60
N LEU A 93 -3.30 12.67 -9.98
CA LEU A 93 -2.04 12.92 -10.71
C LEU A 93 -1.69 11.75 -11.64
N ILE A 94 -1.81 10.51 -11.17
CA ILE A 94 -1.63 9.31 -12.00
C ILE A 94 -2.60 9.35 -13.18
N ALA A 95 -3.90 9.61 -12.95
CA ALA A 95 -4.90 9.65 -14.02
C ALA A 95 -4.60 10.73 -15.06
N LEU A 96 -4.10 11.89 -14.65
CA LEU A 96 -3.71 12.98 -15.56
C LEU A 96 -2.51 12.60 -16.42
N ILE A 97 -1.57 11.81 -15.89
CA ILE A 97 -0.37 11.37 -16.62
C ILE A 97 -0.67 10.18 -17.53
N THR A 98 -1.45 9.20 -17.06
CA THR A 98 -1.72 7.95 -17.78
C THR A 98 -2.99 7.98 -18.63
N GLY A 99 -3.77 9.06 -18.58
CA GLY A 99 -5.08 9.14 -19.23
C GLY A 99 -6.14 8.23 -18.60
N GLY A 100 -5.95 7.80 -17.34
CA GLY A 100 -6.84 6.85 -16.65
C GLY A 100 -6.67 5.38 -17.11
N GLU A 101 -5.58 5.09 -17.84
CA GLU A 101 -5.14 3.73 -18.09
C GLU A 101 -4.38 3.18 -16.89
N ASP A 102 -4.65 1.92 -16.56
CA ASP A 102 -3.88 1.23 -15.54
C ASP A 102 -2.52 0.80 -16.12
N LYS A 103 -1.45 0.99 -15.36
CA LYS A 103 -0.08 0.71 -15.80
C LYS A 103 0.61 -0.29 -14.89
N CYS A 104 1.49 -1.10 -15.46
CA CYS A 104 2.36 -1.99 -14.69
C CYS A 104 3.35 -1.16 -13.86
N LEU A 105 3.84 -1.73 -12.75
CA LEU A 105 4.99 -1.16 -12.04
C LEU A 105 6.25 -1.44 -12.86
N ASP A 106 6.55 -0.54 -13.79
CA ASP A 106 7.73 -0.59 -14.63
C ASP A 106 8.43 0.77 -14.62
N SER A 107 9.47 0.86 -13.80
CA SER A 107 10.23 2.09 -13.67
C SER A 107 10.93 2.48 -14.97
N LYS A 108 11.18 1.55 -15.90
CA LYS A 108 11.84 1.85 -17.19
C LYS A 108 10.94 2.65 -18.12
N GLU A 109 9.64 2.35 -18.13
CA GLU A 109 8.69 3.12 -18.92
C GLU A 109 8.36 4.47 -18.25
N SER A 110 8.15 4.47 -16.93
CA SER A 110 7.90 5.70 -16.19
C SER A 110 8.21 5.58 -14.71
N GLY A 111 9.39 6.08 -14.32
CA GLY A 111 9.79 6.18 -12.90
C GLY A 111 8.83 7.03 -12.07
N LEU A 112 8.30 8.13 -12.62
CA LEU A 112 7.35 9.00 -11.91
C LEU A 112 6.02 8.29 -11.63
N VAL A 113 5.42 7.63 -12.63
CA VAL A 113 4.15 6.90 -12.43
C VAL A 113 4.34 5.76 -11.45
N THR A 114 5.45 5.01 -11.56
CA THR A 114 5.78 3.92 -10.63
C THR A 114 5.95 4.44 -9.20
N ALA A 115 6.62 5.58 -9.01
CA ALA A 115 6.76 6.23 -7.71
C ALA A 115 5.41 6.67 -7.13
N LEU A 116 4.54 7.30 -7.93
CA LEU A 116 3.21 7.71 -7.50
C LEU A 116 2.36 6.50 -7.09
N ILE A 117 2.39 5.39 -7.85
CA ILE A 117 1.69 4.15 -7.49
C ILE A 117 2.27 3.57 -6.19
N GLY A 118 3.60 3.54 -6.04
CA GLY A 118 4.27 3.17 -4.80
C GLY A 118 3.80 4.00 -3.60
N GLY A 119 3.60 5.30 -3.80
CA GLY A 119 3.03 6.20 -2.80
C GLY A 119 1.59 5.87 -2.40
N VAL A 120 0.75 5.47 -3.36
CA VAL A 120 -0.64 5.01 -3.11
C VAL A 120 -0.66 3.68 -2.34
N ILE A 121 0.25 2.75 -2.67
CA ILE A 121 0.39 1.49 -1.93
C ILE A 121 0.81 1.79 -0.49
N GLY A 122 1.86 2.59 -0.29
CA GLY A 122 2.31 3.00 1.04
C GLY A 122 1.23 3.73 1.85
N HIS A 123 0.45 4.59 1.19
CA HIS A 123 -0.69 5.29 1.79
C HIS A 123 -1.67 4.30 2.43
N TYR A 124 -2.20 3.38 1.61
CA TYR A 124 -3.24 2.45 2.07
C TYR A 124 -2.70 1.40 3.03
N SER A 125 -1.46 0.96 2.85
CA SER A 125 -0.78 0.10 3.81
C SER A 125 -0.63 0.77 5.17
N CYS A 126 -0.21 2.04 5.23
CA CYS A 126 -0.11 2.80 6.48
C CYS A 126 -1.48 2.94 7.16
N CYS A 127 -2.49 3.41 6.41
CA CYS A 127 -3.85 3.60 6.93
C CYS A 127 -4.43 2.31 7.53
N ASN A 128 -4.29 1.21 6.79
CA ASN A 128 -4.85 -0.08 7.20
C ASN A 128 -4.04 -0.69 8.35
N GLY A 129 -2.71 -0.55 8.28
CA GLY A 129 -1.76 -0.98 9.31
C GLY A 129 -2.05 -0.34 10.66
N ASP A 130 -2.15 1.00 10.69
CA ASP A 130 -2.51 1.74 11.89
C ASP A 130 -3.89 1.33 12.44
N THR A 131 -4.90 1.25 11.57
CA THR A 131 -6.26 0.87 12.01
C THR A 131 -6.30 -0.53 12.62
N TRP A 132 -5.67 -1.52 11.99
CA TRP A 132 -5.65 -2.88 12.53
C TRP A 132 -4.80 -2.96 13.80
N SER A 133 -3.65 -2.28 13.84
CA SER A 133 -2.78 -2.22 15.02
C SER A 133 -3.50 -1.66 16.24
N SER A 134 -4.21 -0.54 16.08
CA SER A 134 -4.92 0.13 17.17
C SER A 134 -6.15 -0.66 17.65
N GLU A 135 -6.99 -1.15 16.73
CA GLU A 135 -8.24 -1.85 17.07
C GLU A 135 -8.01 -3.30 17.53
N LEU A 136 -7.03 -4.01 16.97
CA LEU A 136 -6.71 -5.39 17.41
C LEU A 136 -5.67 -5.39 18.53
N GLY A 137 -4.72 -4.46 18.53
CA GLY A 137 -3.69 -4.37 19.57
C GLY A 137 -4.24 -4.04 20.95
N ILE A 138 -5.36 -3.31 21.04
CA ILE A 138 -6.04 -3.06 22.33
C ILE A 138 -6.60 -4.34 22.96
N LEU A 139 -6.89 -5.36 22.15
CA LEU A 139 -7.37 -6.67 22.60
C LEU A 139 -6.23 -7.56 23.12
N SER A 140 -4.96 -7.17 22.91
CA SER A 140 -3.79 -7.94 23.36
C SER A 140 -3.85 -8.24 24.86
N LYS A 141 -3.46 -9.45 25.26
CA LYS A 141 -3.33 -9.81 26.69
C LYS A 141 -2.17 -9.09 27.37
N SER A 142 -1.16 -8.72 26.60
CA SER A 142 0.01 -7.99 27.08
C SER A 142 -0.28 -6.51 27.25
N GLU A 143 0.29 -5.89 28.28
CA GLU A 143 0.24 -4.43 28.41
C GLU A 143 1.08 -3.77 27.30
N PRO A 144 0.55 -2.72 26.63
CA PRO A 144 1.31 -1.98 25.63
C PRO A 144 2.52 -1.31 26.27
N ARG A 145 3.58 -1.14 25.47
CA ARG A 145 4.76 -0.36 25.83
C ARG A 145 4.81 0.89 24.99
N ILE A 146 5.04 2.04 25.61
CA ILE A 146 5.16 3.28 24.83
C ILE A 146 6.45 3.24 23.99
N ILE A 147 6.34 3.53 22.70
CA ILE A 147 7.44 3.34 21.73
C ILE A 147 8.72 4.14 22.06
N THR A 148 8.58 5.29 22.74
CA THR A 148 9.71 6.17 23.06
C THR A 148 10.52 5.76 24.28
N THR A 149 9.90 5.12 25.27
CA THR A 149 10.58 4.75 26.54
C THR A 149 10.51 3.27 26.87
N PHE A 150 9.77 2.49 26.09
CA PHE A 150 9.49 1.06 26.31
C PHE A 150 8.87 0.71 27.66
N LYS A 151 8.41 1.72 28.44
CA LYS A 151 7.69 1.52 29.68
C LYS A 151 6.28 1.02 29.40
N ARG A 152 5.77 0.14 30.28
CA ARG A 152 4.39 -0.33 30.21
C ARG A 152 3.42 0.82 30.47
N VAL A 153 2.38 0.89 29.66
CA VAL A 153 1.33 1.90 29.75
C VAL A 153 -0.05 1.25 29.68
N ARG A 154 -1.08 2.00 30.06
CA ARG A 154 -2.45 1.52 29.98
C ARG A 154 -2.88 1.39 28.52
N LYS A 155 -3.76 0.43 28.24
CA LYS A 155 -4.41 0.28 26.94
C LYS A 155 -5.12 1.57 26.52
N GLY A 156 -5.00 1.91 25.23
CA GLY A 156 -5.53 3.17 24.67
C GLY A 156 -4.63 4.39 24.89
N THR A 157 -3.40 4.22 25.38
CA THR A 157 -2.40 5.30 25.40
C THR A 157 -1.83 5.48 24.00
N ASN A 158 -1.86 6.70 23.45
CA ASN A 158 -1.28 7.00 22.15
C ASN A 158 0.23 6.69 22.14
N GLY A 159 0.68 6.00 21.10
CA GLY A 159 2.04 5.49 20.97
C GLY A 159 2.38 4.27 21.81
N GLY A 160 1.39 3.64 22.45
CA GLY A 160 1.54 2.33 23.06
C GLY A 160 1.49 1.21 22.02
N VAL A 161 2.55 0.41 21.93
CA VAL A 161 2.67 -0.70 20.98
C VAL A 161 2.61 -2.07 21.66
N THR A 162 2.00 -3.05 20.99
CA THR A 162 1.98 -4.47 21.39
C THR A 162 2.46 -5.34 20.23
N ILE A 163 2.93 -6.55 20.52
CA ILE A 163 3.33 -7.51 19.47
C ILE A 163 2.12 -7.85 18.58
N ASP A 164 0.96 -8.10 19.19
CA ASP A 164 -0.28 -8.39 18.46
C ASP A 164 -0.67 -7.24 17.52
N GLY A 165 -0.52 -5.98 17.97
CA GLY A 165 -0.75 -4.80 17.13
C GLY A 165 0.22 -4.71 15.95
N LEU A 166 1.51 -5.00 16.16
CA LEU A 166 2.50 -5.01 15.08
C LEU A 166 2.25 -6.13 14.06
N LEU A 167 1.87 -7.34 14.52
CA LEU A 167 1.47 -8.43 13.63
C LEU A 167 0.20 -8.08 12.84
N ALA A 168 -0.77 -7.43 13.50
CA ALA A 168 -1.97 -6.93 12.84
C ALA A 168 -1.64 -5.86 11.78
N ALA A 169 -0.69 -4.96 12.07
CA ALA A 169 -0.23 -3.95 11.11
C ALA A 169 0.40 -4.59 9.86
N ALA A 170 1.29 -5.57 10.07
CA ALA A 170 1.92 -6.31 8.99
C ALA A 170 0.88 -7.08 8.15
N ALA A 171 -0.07 -7.77 8.79
CA ALA A 171 -1.14 -8.48 8.10
C ALA A 171 -2.03 -7.53 7.27
N ALA A 172 -2.35 -6.35 7.82
CA ALA A 172 -3.11 -5.33 7.12
C ALA A 172 -2.38 -4.80 5.89
N GLY A 173 -1.08 -4.49 6.01
CA GLY A 173 -0.24 -4.09 4.87
C GLY A 173 -0.14 -5.18 3.80
N CYS A 174 0.06 -6.44 4.21
CA CYS A 174 0.06 -7.60 3.31
C CYS A 174 -1.26 -7.72 2.53
N SER A 175 -2.41 -7.48 3.19
CA SER A 175 -3.72 -7.52 2.52
C SER A 175 -3.88 -6.47 1.42
N ILE A 176 -3.29 -5.28 1.61
CA ILE A 176 -3.25 -4.22 0.59
C ILE A 176 -2.36 -4.64 -0.58
N GLY A 177 -1.17 -5.19 -0.30
CA GLY A 177 -0.27 -5.67 -1.35
C GLY A 177 -0.86 -6.81 -2.17
N LEU A 178 -1.51 -7.78 -1.52
CA LEU A 178 -2.25 -8.86 -2.19
C LEU A 178 -3.38 -8.31 -3.06
N ALA A 179 -4.16 -7.37 -2.53
CA ALA A 179 -5.23 -6.74 -3.30
C ALA A 179 -4.68 -6.03 -4.54
N PHE A 180 -3.56 -5.31 -4.42
CA PHE A 180 -2.92 -4.64 -5.55
C PHE A 180 -2.54 -5.61 -6.67
N VAL A 181 -1.87 -6.70 -6.31
CA VAL A 181 -1.42 -7.74 -7.25
C VAL A 181 -2.62 -8.44 -7.91
N LEU A 182 -3.59 -8.90 -7.11
CA LEU A 182 -4.76 -9.63 -7.62
C LEU A 182 -5.63 -8.76 -8.54
N LEU A 183 -5.84 -7.49 -8.17
CA LEU A 183 -6.57 -6.55 -9.01
C LEU A 183 -5.76 -6.22 -10.27
N GLY A 184 -4.44 -6.11 -10.16
CA GLY A 184 -3.54 -5.96 -11.31
C GLY A 184 -3.74 -7.08 -12.34
N PHE A 185 -3.84 -8.33 -11.90
CA PHE A 185 -4.12 -9.45 -12.81
C PHE A 185 -5.42 -9.33 -13.59
N LEU A 186 -6.42 -8.64 -13.02
CA LEU A 186 -7.74 -8.46 -13.64
C LEU A 186 -7.82 -7.22 -14.53
N THR A 187 -6.92 -6.26 -14.36
CA THR A 187 -7.06 -4.90 -14.91
C THR A 187 -5.93 -4.49 -15.85
N THR A 188 -4.77 -5.14 -15.79
CA THR A 188 -3.62 -4.82 -16.64
C THR A 188 -2.95 -6.09 -17.19
N GLN A 189 -2.38 -5.98 -18.38
CA GLN A 189 -1.52 -7.00 -18.98
C GLN A 189 -0.08 -6.49 -18.97
N CYS A 190 0.81 -7.21 -18.29
CA CYS A 190 2.22 -6.87 -18.18
C CYS A 190 3.07 -7.91 -18.91
N ALA A 191 4.25 -7.50 -19.38
CA ALA A 191 5.26 -8.46 -19.82
C ALA A 191 5.59 -9.45 -18.69
N SER A 192 5.91 -10.70 -19.05
CA SER A 192 6.05 -11.80 -18.08
C SER A 192 7.13 -11.55 -17.02
N ASP A 193 8.20 -10.83 -17.36
CA ASP A 193 9.27 -10.45 -16.45
C ASP A 193 8.84 -9.34 -15.46
N VAL A 194 8.10 -8.35 -15.95
CA VAL A 194 7.50 -7.28 -15.12
C VAL A 194 6.44 -7.85 -14.19
N PHE A 195 5.67 -8.84 -14.65
CA PHE A 195 4.63 -9.52 -13.88
C PHE A 195 5.18 -10.13 -12.58
N TRP A 196 6.25 -10.92 -12.65
CA TRP A 196 6.82 -11.57 -11.46
C TRP A 196 7.37 -10.57 -10.46
N ARG A 197 7.88 -9.43 -10.94
CA ARG A 197 8.37 -8.34 -10.07
C ARG A 197 7.24 -7.69 -9.27
N GLN A 198 6.00 -7.68 -9.75
CA GLN A 198 4.87 -7.13 -9.00
C GLN A 198 4.58 -7.88 -7.71
N LEU A 199 5.00 -9.15 -7.57
CA LEU A 199 4.87 -9.87 -6.30
C LEU A 199 5.70 -9.23 -5.17
N LEU A 200 6.74 -8.46 -5.49
CA LEU A 200 7.53 -7.71 -4.51
C LEU A 200 6.73 -6.58 -3.85
N VAL A 201 5.56 -6.22 -4.40
CA VAL A 201 4.64 -5.28 -3.75
C VAL A 201 4.12 -5.83 -2.42
N ILE A 202 3.96 -7.16 -2.28
CA ILE A 202 3.43 -7.77 -1.05
C ILE A 202 4.36 -7.53 0.15
N PRO A 203 5.66 -7.88 0.11
CA PRO A 203 6.57 -7.57 1.21
C PRO A 203 6.76 -6.07 1.41
N LEU A 204 6.78 -5.27 0.33
CA LEU A 204 6.85 -3.80 0.43
C LEU A 204 5.64 -3.22 1.18
N ALA A 205 4.43 -3.62 0.80
CA ALA A 205 3.19 -3.18 1.42
C ALA A 205 3.08 -3.66 2.88
N THR A 206 3.59 -4.85 3.18
CA THR A 206 3.71 -5.39 4.55
C THR A 206 4.62 -4.52 5.40
N ALA A 207 5.82 -4.20 4.89
CA ALA A 207 6.77 -3.32 5.55
C ALA A 207 6.20 -1.91 5.73
N ALA A 208 5.54 -1.36 4.70
CA ALA A 208 4.89 -0.06 4.77
C ALA A 208 3.77 0.00 5.82
N GLY A 209 2.98 -1.07 5.98
CA GLY A 209 1.95 -1.14 7.02
C GLY A 209 2.55 -1.18 8.43
N LEU A 210 3.61 -1.97 8.62
CA LEU A 210 4.33 -2.04 9.89
C LEU A 210 5.00 -0.70 10.23
N CYS A 211 5.84 -0.19 9.32
CA CYS A 211 6.56 1.08 9.48
C CYS A 211 5.62 2.26 9.64
N GLY A 212 4.53 2.32 8.87
CA GLY A 212 3.51 3.35 9.00
C GLY A 212 2.88 3.38 10.39
N SER A 213 2.49 2.21 10.93
CA SER A 213 1.96 2.14 12.30
C SER A 213 2.98 2.53 13.38
N LEU A 214 4.28 2.28 13.14
CA LEU A 214 5.36 2.68 14.05
C LEU A 214 5.60 4.19 14.00
N ILE A 215 5.58 4.79 12.81
CA ILE A 215 5.64 6.25 12.64
C ILE A 215 4.44 6.90 13.35
N ASP A 216 3.23 6.37 13.14
CA ASP A 216 2.03 6.84 13.83
C ASP A 216 2.18 6.74 15.35
N SER A 217 2.65 5.59 15.85
CA SER A 217 2.89 5.40 17.28
C SER A 217 3.94 6.35 17.84
N LEU A 218 4.99 6.68 17.07
CA LEU A 218 6.01 7.63 17.49
C LEU A 218 5.44 9.05 17.59
N LEU A 219 4.66 9.47 16.60
CA LEU A 219 3.94 10.74 16.60
C LEU A 219 2.90 10.77 17.74
N GLY A 220 2.16 9.68 17.93
CA GLY A 220 1.20 9.50 19.02
C GLY A 220 1.84 9.64 20.40
N ALA A 221 3.03 9.07 20.61
CA ALA A 221 3.75 9.17 21.88
C ALA A 221 4.31 10.57 22.17
N THR A 222 4.53 11.38 21.12
CA THR A 222 5.27 12.66 21.21
C THR A 222 4.36 13.88 21.08
N VAL A 223 3.53 13.94 20.04
CA VAL A 223 2.74 15.12 19.65
C VAL A 223 1.22 14.97 19.83
N GLN A 224 0.75 13.80 20.27
CA GLN A 224 -0.67 13.53 20.55
C GLN A 224 -0.92 13.26 22.04
N TYR A 225 -1.76 14.07 22.68
CA TYR A 225 -1.96 14.00 24.13
C TYR A 225 -2.62 12.68 24.55
N SER A 226 -2.12 12.07 25.62
CA SER A 226 -2.78 10.99 26.36
C SER A 226 -2.79 11.29 27.86
N GLY A 227 -3.95 11.20 28.49
CA GLY A 227 -4.12 11.37 29.93
C GLY A 227 -4.99 10.27 30.55
N TYR A 228 -4.82 10.01 31.84
CA TYR A 228 -5.68 9.10 32.59
C TYR A 228 -6.71 9.87 33.42
N CYS A 229 -7.99 9.68 33.12
CA CYS A 229 -9.08 10.26 33.90
C CYS A 229 -9.40 9.37 35.10
N ARG A 230 -9.17 9.87 36.32
CA ARG A 230 -9.39 9.09 37.56
C ARG A 230 -10.86 8.75 37.81
N VAL A 231 -11.77 9.65 37.45
CA VAL A 231 -13.23 9.46 37.63
C VAL A 231 -13.77 8.42 36.64
N ARG A 232 -13.42 8.55 35.36
CA ARG A 232 -13.88 7.64 34.30
C ARG A 232 -13.07 6.34 34.22
N LYS A 233 -11.99 6.23 35.01
CA LYS A 233 -11.03 5.11 35.05
C LYS A 233 -10.52 4.67 33.67
N LYS A 234 -10.37 5.61 32.74
CA LYS A 234 -9.96 5.34 31.34
C LYS A 234 -8.94 6.35 30.84
N VAL A 235 -8.20 5.95 29.81
CA VAL A 235 -7.34 6.85 29.03
C VAL A 235 -8.22 7.78 28.19
N VAL A 236 -7.84 9.04 28.10
CA VAL A 236 -8.53 10.11 27.37
C VAL A 236 -7.50 10.91 26.56
N GLY A 237 -7.91 11.39 25.38
CA GLY A 237 -7.08 12.20 24.48
C GLY A 237 -7.15 13.70 24.71
N VAL A 238 -7.80 14.15 25.78
CA VAL A 238 -7.96 15.57 26.12
C VAL A 238 -7.66 15.80 27.59
N ASP A 239 -7.08 16.96 27.88
CA ASP A 239 -6.74 17.36 29.23
C ASP A 239 -7.98 17.79 30.02
N GLY A 240 -7.87 17.84 31.35
CA GLY A 240 -8.93 18.34 32.20
C GLY A 240 -8.69 18.15 33.70
N PRO A 241 -9.56 18.70 34.56
CA PRO A 241 -9.32 18.78 36.01
C PRO A 241 -9.09 17.43 36.71
N THR A 242 -9.66 16.35 36.16
CA THR A 242 -9.57 14.98 36.70
C THR A 242 -8.58 14.08 35.97
N VAL A 243 -7.79 14.66 35.05
CA VAL A 243 -6.92 13.95 34.12
C VAL A 243 -5.47 14.14 34.56
N THR A 244 -4.73 13.04 34.64
CA THR A 244 -3.27 13.07 34.84
C THR A 244 -2.60 12.67 33.54
N ARG A 245 -1.76 13.52 32.98
CA ARG A 245 -1.03 13.25 31.72
C ARG A 245 -0.21 11.95 31.82
N ILE A 246 -0.24 11.15 30.75
CA ILE A 246 0.56 9.93 30.56
C ILE A 246 1.70 10.22 29.57
N SER A 247 1.37 10.72 28.37
CA SER A 247 2.31 10.92 27.27
C SER A 247 1.84 11.99 26.28
N GLY A 248 2.73 12.35 25.36
CA GLY A 248 2.45 13.24 24.23
C GLY A 248 2.18 14.70 24.61
N MET A 249 2.02 15.54 23.59
CA MET A 249 1.68 16.95 23.69
C MET A 249 0.31 17.17 23.04
N ASN A 250 -0.38 18.25 23.36
CA ASN A 250 -1.67 18.57 22.72
C ASN A 250 -1.45 19.39 21.43
N ILE A 251 -0.64 18.85 20.50
CA ILE A 251 -0.30 19.53 19.23
C ILE A 251 -1.20 19.01 18.10
N LEU A 252 -1.27 17.68 17.94
CA LEU A 252 -2.10 17.03 16.92
C LEU A 252 -3.16 16.13 17.56
N ASP A 253 -4.32 16.05 16.92
CA ASP A 253 -5.32 15.01 17.18
C ASP A 253 -5.01 13.76 16.33
N ASN A 254 -5.83 12.72 16.47
CA ASN A 254 -5.66 11.48 15.70
C ASN A 254 -5.68 11.71 14.19
N ASN A 255 -6.50 12.65 13.70
CA ASN A 255 -6.60 12.92 12.28
C ASN A 255 -5.31 13.58 11.77
N GLY A 256 -4.76 14.53 12.53
CA GLY A 256 -3.48 15.18 12.22
C GLY A 256 -2.30 14.21 12.23
N VAL A 257 -2.22 13.33 13.23
CA VAL A 257 -1.19 12.27 13.28
C VAL A 257 -1.30 11.37 12.05
N ASN A 258 -2.50 10.89 11.71
CA ASN A 258 -2.73 10.09 10.52
C ASN A 258 -2.24 10.79 9.25
N VAL A 259 -2.57 12.08 9.05
CA VAL A 259 -2.11 12.82 7.86
C VAL A 259 -0.59 12.82 7.74
N VAL A 260 0.13 13.03 8.85
CA VAL A 260 1.60 13.07 8.84
C VAL A 260 2.19 11.67 8.65
N SER A 261 1.70 10.65 9.37
CA SER A 261 2.20 9.27 9.24
C SER A 261 1.99 8.74 7.82
N ILE A 262 0.79 8.94 7.26
CA ILE A 262 0.46 8.59 5.88
C ILE A 262 1.38 9.32 4.88
N PHE A 263 1.54 10.64 5.03
CA PHE A 263 2.41 11.43 4.14
C PHE A 263 3.84 10.88 4.12
N LEU A 264 4.43 10.64 5.30
CA LEU A 264 5.77 10.13 5.42
C LEU A 264 5.90 8.73 4.81
N THR A 265 4.96 7.82 5.10
CA THR A 265 4.99 6.48 4.53
C THR A 265 4.80 6.47 3.02
N SER A 266 3.87 7.25 2.48
CA SER A 266 3.68 7.43 1.04
C SER A 266 4.92 7.98 0.35
N LEU A 267 5.59 8.96 0.97
CA LEU A 267 6.82 9.52 0.42
C LEU A 267 7.94 8.48 0.41
N LEU A 268 8.14 7.74 1.52
CA LEU A 268 9.16 6.70 1.61
C LEU A 268 8.95 5.60 0.58
N THR A 269 7.72 5.10 0.41
CA THR A 269 7.45 4.06 -0.59
C THR A 269 7.55 4.58 -2.02
N ALA A 270 7.21 5.84 -2.27
CA ALA A 270 7.43 6.46 -3.58
C ALA A 270 8.92 6.59 -3.91
N LEU A 271 9.73 7.07 -2.96
CA LEU A 271 11.18 7.20 -3.12
C LEU A 271 11.86 5.85 -3.32
N GLU A 272 11.40 4.81 -2.64
CA GLU A 272 11.93 3.44 -2.79
C GLU A 272 11.75 2.89 -4.22
N GLN A 273 10.69 3.30 -4.92
CA GLN A 273 10.51 2.92 -6.33
C GLN A 273 11.50 3.64 -7.26
N ILE A 274 11.95 4.83 -6.88
CA ILE A 274 12.93 5.62 -7.64
C ILE A 274 14.34 5.10 -7.36
N SER A 275 14.67 4.81 -6.10
CA SER A 275 16.00 4.37 -5.66
C SER A 275 16.42 3.03 -6.25
N HIS A 276 15.47 2.15 -6.56
CA HIS A 276 15.76 0.84 -7.13
C HIS A 276 16.03 0.82 -8.64
N GLN A 277 15.73 1.90 -9.38
CA GLN A 277 15.99 1.94 -10.83
C GLN A 277 17.44 1.59 -11.22
N PRO A 278 18.48 2.21 -10.62
CA PRO A 278 19.85 2.04 -11.09
C PRO A 278 20.43 0.65 -10.77
N GLN A 279 20.08 0.10 -9.60
CA GLN A 279 20.54 -1.24 -9.18
C GLN A 279 19.90 -2.35 -10.01
N GLN A 280 18.66 -2.15 -10.42
CA GLN A 280 17.90 -3.14 -11.17
C GLN A 280 18.38 -3.21 -12.63
N GLU A 281 18.72 -2.07 -13.24
CA GLU A 281 19.39 -1.99 -14.54
C GLU A 281 20.78 -2.64 -14.54
N ALA A 282 21.58 -2.43 -13.48
CA ALA A 282 22.91 -3.03 -13.36
C ALA A 282 22.86 -4.57 -13.25
N LEU A 283 21.95 -5.11 -12.46
CA LEU A 283 21.76 -6.56 -12.30
C LEU A 283 21.26 -7.22 -13.60
N GLU A 284 20.35 -6.58 -14.32
CA GLU A 284 19.89 -7.07 -15.62
C GLU A 284 20.96 -6.98 -16.70
N GLY A 285 21.77 -5.92 -16.72
CA GLY A 285 22.92 -5.82 -17.61
C GLY A 285 23.89 -6.99 -17.42
N LEU A 286 24.22 -7.30 -16.16
CA LEU A 286 25.03 -8.47 -15.80
C LEU A 286 24.36 -9.80 -16.22
N ALA A 287 23.06 -9.95 -16.00
CA ALA A 287 22.32 -11.16 -16.38
C ALA A 287 22.27 -11.35 -17.91
N ALA A 288 22.03 -10.28 -18.66
CA ALA A 288 22.00 -10.29 -20.13
C ALA A 288 23.39 -10.59 -20.71
N GLU A 289 24.45 -9.99 -20.18
CA GLU A 289 25.82 -10.28 -20.58
C GLU A 289 26.20 -11.75 -20.30
N THR A 290 25.76 -12.27 -19.15
CA THR A 290 25.97 -13.68 -18.77
C THR A 290 25.21 -14.62 -19.71
N ALA A 291 23.95 -14.33 -20.02
CA ALA A 291 23.15 -15.12 -20.95
C ALA A 291 23.76 -15.14 -22.36
N ALA A 292 24.23 -13.99 -22.87
CA ALA A 292 24.91 -13.88 -24.16
C ALA A 292 26.18 -14.73 -24.21
N LYS A 293 27.02 -14.68 -23.15
CA LYS A 293 28.22 -15.53 -23.03
C LYS A 293 27.88 -17.02 -23.02
N ILE A 294 26.80 -17.43 -22.36
CA ILE A 294 26.33 -18.82 -22.34
C ILE A 294 25.90 -19.26 -23.73
N GLU A 295 25.13 -18.44 -24.44
CA GLU A 295 24.63 -18.76 -25.79
C GLU A 295 25.78 -18.87 -26.81
N GLU A 296 26.76 -17.98 -26.76
CA GLU A 296 27.95 -18.04 -27.60
C GLU A 296 28.75 -19.33 -27.36
N LYS A 297 28.94 -19.71 -26.08
CA LYS A 297 29.62 -20.94 -25.69
C LYS A 297 28.86 -22.20 -26.14
N ALA A 298 27.52 -22.15 -26.11
CA ALA A 298 26.67 -23.23 -26.63
C ALA A 298 26.78 -23.36 -28.16
N LYS A 299 26.75 -22.24 -28.89
CA LYS A 299 26.94 -22.20 -30.35
C LYS A 299 28.33 -22.74 -30.74
N SER A 300 29.39 -22.32 -30.04
CA SER A 300 30.76 -22.80 -30.24
C SER A 300 30.88 -24.32 -30.03
N LYS A 301 30.39 -24.86 -28.90
CA LYS A 301 30.37 -26.31 -28.64
C LYS A 301 29.59 -27.08 -29.70
N SER A 302 28.45 -26.54 -30.17
CA SER A 302 27.65 -27.18 -31.21
C SER A 302 28.40 -27.26 -32.56
N LYS A 303 29.13 -26.20 -32.93
CA LYS A 303 29.94 -26.13 -34.15
C LYS A 303 31.11 -27.11 -34.08
N GLN A 304 31.76 -27.22 -32.91
CA GLN A 304 32.83 -28.18 -32.66
C GLN A 304 32.32 -29.63 -32.75
N ARG A 305 31.13 -29.93 -32.20
CA ARG A 305 30.48 -31.25 -32.30
C ARG A 305 30.12 -31.64 -33.73
N ARG A 306 29.62 -30.69 -34.55
CA ARG A 306 29.35 -30.94 -35.98
C ARG A 306 30.63 -31.20 -36.76
N ARG A 307 31.70 -30.45 -36.48
CA ARG A 307 33.03 -30.65 -37.10
C ARG A 307 33.62 -32.02 -36.74
N TRP A 308 33.46 -32.47 -35.49
CA TRP A 308 33.88 -33.81 -35.06
C TRP A 308 33.06 -34.91 -35.75
N LYS A 309 31.72 -34.81 -35.79
CA LYS A 309 30.87 -35.76 -36.51
C LYS A 309 31.12 -35.82 -38.03
N GLY A 310 31.50 -34.70 -38.66
CA GLY A 310 31.89 -34.66 -40.07
C GLY A 310 33.27 -35.26 -40.35
N SER A 311 34.16 -35.32 -39.35
CA SER A 311 35.50 -35.91 -39.46
C SER A 311 35.53 -37.41 -39.19
N VAL A 312 34.51 -37.96 -38.50
CA VAL A 312 34.34 -39.41 -38.30
C VAL A 312 33.57 -39.97 -39.51
N ARG A 313 34.24 -39.98 -40.68
CA ARG A 313 33.80 -40.76 -41.84
C ARG A 313 34.53 -42.10 -41.75
N TRP A 314 33.78 -43.17 -41.49
CA TRP A 314 34.31 -44.54 -41.36
C TRP A 314 35.13 -44.91 -42.60
N HIS A 315 36.41 -45.25 -42.41
CA HIS A 315 37.21 -45.94 -43.42
C HIS A 315 36.88 -47.44 -43.35
N PRO A 316 36.35 -48.06 -44.42
CA PRO A 316 36.12 -49.50 -44.44
C PRO A 316 37.40 -50.18 -44.93
N TRP A 317 38.29 -50.58 -44.02
CA TRP A 317 39.37 -51.50 -44.36
C TRP A 317 39.62 -52.48 -43.22
N LEU A 318 39.80 -53.74 -43.63
CA LEU A 318 40.24 -54.94 -42.89
C LEU A 318 39.12 -55.80 -42.28
N ALA A 319 38.62 -56.72 -43.09
CA ALA A 319 38.31 -58.08 -42.65
C ALA A 319 39.14 -59.05 -43.54
N PRO A 320 39.96 -59.95 -42.97
CA PRO A 320 40.46 -61.12 -43.69
C PRO A 320 39.35 -62.15 -43.91
#